data_AF-A0A1T4Q027-F1
#
_entry.id   AF-A0A1T4Q027-F1
#
_cell.length_a   1.000
_cell.length_b   1.000
_cell.length_c   1.000
_cell.angle_alpha   90.00
_cell.angle_beta   90.00
_cell.angle_gamma   90.00
#
_symmetry.space_group_name_H-M   'P 1'
#
loop_
_entity.id
_entity.type
_entity.pdbx_description
1 polymer ?
#
loop_
_entity_poly.entity_id
_entity_poly.type
_entity_poly.pdbx_seq_one_letter_code
_entity_poly.pdbx_strand_id
1 'polypeptide(L)' 'MFCIICGKEISDEQFGNTCASCEKEVNKLSQEMLKSKKQINFRQLRK' A
#
# COMPACT_ATOMS: atom_id res chain seq x y z
N MET A 1 13.15 -8.37 -14.56
CA MET A 1 13.27 -7.40 -13.44
C MET A 1 13.03 -8.08 -12.08
N PHE A 2 13.36 -7.49 -10.92
CA PHE A 2 13.04 -8.06 -9.59
C PHE A 2 12.17 -7.13 -8.73
N CYS A 3 11.26 -7.73 -7.96
CA CYS A 3 10.37 -7.03 -7.04
C CYS A 3 11.16 -6.44 -5.87
N ILE A 4 11.04 -5.13 -5.63
CA ILE A 4 11.75 -4.43 -4.55
C ILE A 4 11.34 -4.88 -3.13
N ILE A 5 10.15 -5.48 -2.98
CA ILE A 5 9.62 -5.90 -1.68
C ILE A 5 10.01 -7.34 -1.36
N CYS A 6 9.85 -8.28 -2.30
CA CYS A 6 10.03 -9.71 -2.04
C CYS A 6 11.15 -10.38 -2.85
N GLY A 7 11.82 -9.65 -3.73
CA GLY A 7 12.93 -10.17 -4.54
C GLY A 7 12.53 -11.17 -5.63
N LYS A 8 11.25 -11.45 -5.83
CA LYS A 8 10.76 -12.33 -6.90
C LYS A 8 10.96 -11.67 -8.26
N GLU A 9 11.27 -12.48 -9.26
CA GLU A 9 11.36 -12.03 -10.65
C GLU A 9 9.99 -11.54 -11.13
N ILE A 10 10.01 -10.41 -11.82
CA ILE A 10 8.85 -9.77 -12.46
C ILE A 10 9.16 -9.58 -13.94
N SER A 11 8.12 -9.75 -14.75
CA SER A 11 8.18 -9.54 -16.20
C SER A 11 8.58 -8.10 -16.50
N ASP A 12 9.40 -7.91 -17.52
CA ASP A 12 9.82 -6.59 -17.97
C ASP A 12 8.66 -5.79 -18.62
N GLU A 13 7.53 -6.46 -18.94
CA GLU A 13 6.29 -5.82 -19.39
C GLU A 13 5.49 -5.19 -18.23
N GLN A 14 5.80 -5.55 -16.99
CA GLN A 14 5.09 -5.04 -15.83
C GLN A 14 5.51 -3.59 -15.55
N PHE A 15 4.55 -2.66 -15.61
CA PHE A 15 4.78 -1.24 -15.34
C PHE A 15 4.98 -1.01 -13.82
N GLY A 16 6.17 -1.30 -13.29
CA GLY A 16 6.54 -1.01 -11.91
C GLY A 16 7.58 -1.96 -11.31
N ASN A 17 8.14 -1.56 -10.16
CA ASN A 17 9.19 -2.31 -9.46
C ASN A 17 8.65 -3.33 -8.44
N THR A 18 7.34 -3.54 -8.39
CA THR A 18 6.66 -4.32 -7.36
C THR A 18 5.77 -5.36 -8.00
N CYS A 19 5.85 -6.61 -7.54
CA CYS A 19 4.97 -7.66 -8.04
C CYS A 19 3.53 -7.49 -7.55
N ALA A 20 2.58 -8.05 -8.30
CA ALA A 20 1.14 -7.87 -8.04
C ALA A 20 0.70 -8.35 -6.65
N SER A 21 1.35 -9.39 -6.11
CA SER A 21 1.04 -9.88 -4.75
C SER A 21 1.40 -8.85 -3.68
N CYS A 22 2.60 -8.28 -3.76
CA CYS A 22 3.05 -7.27 -2.81
C CYS A 22 2.25 -5.97 -2.95
N GLU A 23 1.90 -5.58 -4.18
CA GLU A 23 1.02 -4.43 -4.41
C GLU A 23 -0.35 -4.60 -3.75
N LYS A 24 -0.94 -5.80 -3.89
CA LYS A 24 -2.21 -6.14 -3.25
C LYS A 24 -2.14 -6.07 -1.72
N GLU A 25 -1.05 -6.56 -1.12
CA GLU A 25 -0.82 -6.49 0.33
C GLU A 25 -0.67 -5.04 0.81
N VAL A 26 0.14 -4.23 0.12
CA VAL A 26 0.31 -2.81 0.43
C VAL A 26 -1.01 -2.06 0.34
N ASN A 27 -1.82 -2.32 -0.70
CA ASN A 27 -3.14 -1.71 -0.83
C ASN A 27 -4.07 -2.13 0.32
N LYS A 28 -4.08 -3.41 0.70
CA LYS A 28 -4.87 -3.89 1.85
C LYS A 28 -4.47 -3.17 3.14
N LEU A 29 -3.18 -3.10 3.44
CA LEU A 29 -2.66 -2.39 4.62
C LEU A 29 -3.03 -0.90 4.58
N SER A 30 -2.94 -0.27 3.42
CA SER A 30 -3.31 1.14 3.23
C SER A 30 -4.80 1.36 3.55
N GLN A 31 -5.68 0.48 3.09
CA GLN A 31 -7.11 0.53 3.39
C GLN A 31 -7.40 0.28 4.88
N GLU A 32 -6.71 -0.66 5.52
CA GLU A 32 -6.83 -0.90 6.95
C GLU A 32 -6.39 0.31 7.78
N MET A 33 -5.28 0.95 7.40
CA MET A 33 -4.82 2.19 8.04
C MET A 33 -5.82 3.34 7.85
N LEU A 34 -6.41 3.49 6.66
CA LEU A 34 -7.44 4.50 6.40
C LEU A 34 -8.71 4.25 7.24
N LYS A 35 -9.14 2.99 7.38
CA LYS A 35 -10.26 2.62 8.25
C LYS A 35 -9.96 2.91 9.72
N SER A 36 -8.75 2.60 10.19
CA SER A 36 -8.31 2.90 11.56
C SER A 36 -8.23 4.41 11.82
N LYS A 37 -7.73 5.20 10.86
CA LYS A 37 -7.60 6.67 10.98
C LYS A 37 -8.91 7.45 10.84
N LYS A 38 -10.03 6.83 10.44
CA LYS A 38 -11.36 7.49 10.40
C LYS A 38 -11.89 7.91 11.78
N GLN A 39 -11.19 7.59 12.89
CA GLN A 39 -11.44 8.16 14.22
C GLN A 39 -10.71 9.49 14.50
N ILE A 40 -10.05 10.13 13.52
CA ILE A 40 -9.62 11.53 13.70
C ILE A 40 -10.87 12.41 13.67
N ASN A 41 -11.43 12.67 14.84
CA ASN A 41 -12.58 13.54 15.03
C ASN A 41 -12.11 14.98 14.80
N PHE A 42 -12.25 15.49 13.58
CA PHE A 42 -11.86 16.87 13.20
C PHE A 42 -12.51 17.96 14.07
N ARG A 43 -13.53 17.62 14.88
CA ARG A 43 -14.06 18.50 15.93
C ARG A 43 -13.03 18.88 17.00
N GLN A 44 -11.98 18.09 17.23
CA GLN A 44 -10.95 18.37 18.24
C GLN A 44 -9.82 19.28 17.73
N LEU A 45 -9.74 19.56 16.43
CA LEU A 45 -8.72 20.43 15.83
C LEU A 45 -9.13 21.90 15.73
N ARG A 46 -10.38 22.25 16.10
CA ARG A 46 -10.80 23.63 16.37
C ARG A 46 -10.68 23.91 17.86
N LYS A 47 -9.49 24.29 18.30
CA LYS A 47 -9.31 25.07 19.54
C LYS A 47 -8.61 26.38 19.18
#